data_AF-G4M375-F1
#
_entry.id   AF-G4M375-F1
#
_cell.length_a   1.000
_cell.length_b   1.000
_cell.length_c   1.000
_cell.angle_alpha   90.00
_cell.angle_beta   90.00
_cell.angle_gamma   90.00
#
_symmetry.space_group_name_H-M   'P 1'
#
loop_
_entity.id
_entity.type
_entity.pdbx_description
1 polymer ?
#
loop_
_entity_poly.entity_id
_entity_poly.type
_entity_poly.pdbx_seq_one_letter_code
_entity_poly.pdbx_strand_id
1 'polypeptide(L)'
;MAGKKSIPAFIDNDYNEADQVIENLQRNELTQREIADFIGRELAKGKKKNDIAKELGKSPAFITQHVTLLDLPEAIAGAFNADRVRDVTVVNELVTAYKKKPQEVDAWLKDEEQEITRGSVKLLREFLDDKGRDSHIVDACSDRTDAEAAGKQQGPTDDSSESQGKAAREPDPDKLKKAILQVRHDDRPARLILTKRPPAEGFAWLKYDDGHEIEANLAEVQLVALVES
;
A
#
# COMPACT_ATOMS: atom_id res chain seq x y z
N MET A 1 -17.32 -45.32 -51.13
CA MET A 1 -17.61 -43.89 -50.89
C MET A 1 -18.75 -43.81 -49.87
N ALA A 2 -18.46 -43.50 -48.61
CA ALA A 2 -19.46 -43.46 -47.55
C ALA A 2 -20.09 -42.05 -47.47
N GLY A 3 -21.32 -41.92 -47.95
CA GLY A 3 -22.08 -40.67 -47.93
C GLY A 3 -22.74 -40.41 -46.57
N LYS A 4 -22.05 -39.69 -45.68
CA LYS A 4 -22.71 -39.01 -44.56
C LYS A 4 -22.72 -37.50 -44.84
N LYS A 5 -23.90 -36.97 -45.18
CA LYS A 5 -24.18 -35.56 -45.47
C LYS A 5 -24.61 -34.74 -44.24
N SER A 6 -24.53 -35.31 -43.03
CA SER A 6 -24.90 -34.60 -41.80
C SER A 6 -24.05 -35.09 -40.63
N ILE A 7 -23.45 -34.13 -39.92
CA ILE A 7 -22.78 -34.32 -38.63
C ILE A 7 -23.79 -33.88 -37.57
N PRO A 8 -24.12 -34.71 -36.56
CA PRO A 8 -24.92 -34.25 -35.44
C PRO A 8 -24.11 -33.22 -34.65
N ALA A 9 -24.56 -31.96 -34.68
CA ALA A 9 -23.98 -30.88 -33.91
C ALA A 9 -24.94 -30.53 -32.77
N PHE A 10 -24.45 -30.56 -31.54
CA PHE A 10 -25.13 -29.97 -30.40
C PHE A 10 -24.72 -28.48 -30.38
N ILE A 11 -25.66 -27.58 -30.66
CA ILE A 11 -25.40 -26.13 -30.58
C ILE A 11 -25.68 -25.73 -29.14
N ASP A 12 -24.62 -25.72 -28.33
CA ASP A 12 -24.64 -25.12 -27.00
C ASP A 12 -24.36 -23.63 -27.17
N ASN A 13 -25.40 -22.80 -27.10
CA ASN A 13 -25.29 -21.35 -27.33
C ASN A 13 -24.72 -20.59 -26.12
N ASP A 14 -24.36 -21.31 -25.05
CA ASP A 14 -23.74 -20.80 -23.82
C ASP A 14 -22.23 -21.08 -23.75
N TYR A 15 -21.63 -21.73 -24.76
CA TYR A 15 -20.30 -22.37 -24.67
C TYR A 15 -19.27 -21.83 -25.70
N ASN A 16 -18.96 -20.52 -25.75
CA ASN A 16 -17.90 -20.12 -26.70
C ASN A 16 -17.00 -18.94 -26.30
N GLU A 17 -17.53 -17.83 -25.78
CA GLU A 17 -16.65 -16.69 -25.48
C GLU A 17 -15.72 -16.94 -24.30
N ALA A 18 -16.23 -17.53 -23.21
CA ALA A 18 -15.42 -17.78 -22.01
C ALA A 18 -14.35 -18.83 -22.28
N ASP A 19 -14.70 -19.95 -22.92
CA ASP A 19 -13.75 -21.03 -23.24
C ASP A 19 -12.68 -20.59 -24.24
N GLN A 20 -13.03 -19.78 -25.25
CA GLN A 20 -12.06 -19.23 -26.18
C GLN A 20 -11.08 -18.25 -25.50
N VAL A 21 -11.58 -17.41 -24.58
CA VAL A 21 -10.71 -16.52 -23.79
C VAL A 21 -9.83 -17.32 -22.84
N ILE A 22 -10.33 -18.39 -22.22
CA ILE A 22 -9.54 -19.27 -21.36
C ILE A 22 -8.43 -19.96 -22.16
N GLU A 23 -8.74 -20.47 -23.36
CA GLU A 23 -7.75 -21.08 -24.25
C GLU A 23 -6.68 -20.07 -24.68
N ASN A 24 -7.09 -18.87 -25.12
CA ASN A 24 -6.16 -17.80 -25.51
C ASN A 24 -5.32 -17.30 -24.32
N LEU A 25 -5.90 -17.26 -23.11
CA LEU A 25 -5.19 -16.93 -21.87
C LEU A 25 -4.11 -17.97 -21.56
N GLN A 26 -4.41 -19.26 -21.73
CA GLN A 26 -3.45 -20.36 -21.54
C GLN A 26 -2.35 -20.39 -22.61
N ARG A 27 -2.67 -19.93 -23.83
CA ARG A 27 -1.69 -19.75 -24.92
C ARG A 27 -0.85 -18.47 -24.79
N ASN A 28 -1.13 -17.62 -23.80
CA ASN A 28 -0.52 -16.29 -23.62
C ASN A 28 -0.76 -15.33 -24.80
N GLU A 29 -1.88 -15.49 -25.49
CA GLU A 29 -2.23 -14.69 -26.69
C GLU A 29 -3.10 -13.46 -26.36
N LEU A 30 -3.42 -13.23 -25.08
CA LEU A 30 -4.22 -12.09 -24.64
C LEU A 30 -3.36 -10.97 -24.06
N THR A 31 -3.67 -9.74 -24.46
CA THR A 31 -3.15 -8.52 -23.86
C THR A 31 -3.76 -8.30 -22.47
N GLN A 32 -3.07 -7.53 -21.63
CA GLN A 32 -3.55 -7.22 -20.28
C GLN A 32 -4.91 -6.50 -20.27
N ARG A 33 -5.21 -5.73 -21.33
CA ARG A 33 -6.50 -5.06 -21.53
C ARG A 33 -7.61 -6.03 -21.84
N GLU A 34 -7.40 -6.96 -22.76
CA GLU A 34 -8.42 -7.95 -23.12
C GLU A 34 -8.77 -8.84 -21.92
N ILE A 35 -7.79 -9.16 -21.08
CA ILE A 35 -8.01 -9.89 -19.82
C ILE A 35 -8.86 -9.04 -18.86
N ALA A 36 -8.53 -7.74 -18.72
CA ALA A 36 -9.32 -6.83 -17.89
C ALA A 36 -10.76 -6.72 -18.40
N ASP A 37 -10.97 -6.51 -19.71
CA ASP A 37 -12.28 -6.40 -20.34
C ASP A 37 -13.10 -7.67 -20.17
N PHE A 38 -12.47 -8.84 -20.31
CA PHE A 38 -13.13 -10.12 -20.03
C PHE A 38 -13.60 -10.19 -18.58
N ILE A 39 -12.71 -9.91 -17.62
CA ILE A 39 -13.06 -9.91 -16.20
C ILE A 39 -14.18 -8.89 -15.92
N GLY A 40 -14.16 -7.72 -16.56
CA GLY A 40 -15.21 -6.71 -16.46
C GLY A 40 -16.57 -7.22 -16.95
N ARG A 41 -16.61 -7.91 -18.09
CA ARG A 41 -17.82 -8.56 -18.61
C ARG A 41 -18.35 -9.63 -17.66
N GLU A 42 -17.47 -10.47 -17.13
CA GLU A 42 -17.88 -11.53 -16.18
C GLU A 42 -18.39 -10.95 -14.84
N LEU A 43 -17.79 -9.86 -14.36
CA LEU A 43 -18.30 -9.12 -13.20
C LEU A 43 -19.68 -8.49 -13.48
N ALA A 44 -19.90 -7.94 -14.68
CA ALA A 44 -21.19 -7.37 -15.08
C ALA A 44 -22.29 -8.43 -15.19
N LYS A 45 -21.94 -9.68 -15.52
CA LYS A 45 -22.83 -10.85 -15.48
C LYS A 45 -23.14 -11.32 -14.04
N GLY A 46 -22.57 -10.68 -13.02
CA GLY A 46 -22.80 -11.00 -11.60
C GLY A 46 -21.90 -12.09 -11.03
N LYS A 47 -20.90 -12.58 -11.78
CA LYS A 47 -19.92 -13.55 -11.24
C LYS A 47 -19.05 -12.89 -10.17
N LYS A 48 -18.62 -13.66 -9.17
CA LYS A 48 -17.69 -13.18 -8.14
C LYS A 48 -16.24 -13.31 -8.61
N LYS A 49 -15.37 -12.41 -8.16
CA LYS A 49 -13.92 -12.43 -8.47
C LYS A 49 -13.26 -13.79 -8.20
N ASN A 50 -13.65 -14.48 -7.12
CA ASN A 50 -13.11 -15.80 -6.77
C ASN A 50 -13.55 -16.90 -7.74
N ASP A 51 -14.74 -16.80 -8.31
CA ASP A 51 -15.25 -17.80 -9.25
C ASP A 51 -14.59 -17.59 -10.61
N ILE A 52 -14.44 -16.33 -11.05
CA ILE A 52 -13.68 -15.94 -12.24
C ILE A 52 -12.21 -16.38 -12.13
N ALA A 53 -11.60 -16.25 -10.94
CA ALA A 53 -10.22 -16.70 -10.70
C ALA A 53 -10.06 -18.21 -10.93
N LYS A 54 -11.00 -19.01 -10.42
CA LYS A 54 -11.01 -20.47 -10.61
C LYS A 54 -11.23 -20.85 -12.07
N GLU A 55 -12.16 -20.19 -12.74
CA GLU A 55 -12.49 -20.42 -14.16
C GLU A 55 -11.29 -20.12 -15.06
N LEU A 56 -10.56 -19.04 -14.80
CA LEU A 56 -9.34 -18.68 -15.54
C LEU A 56 -8.10 -19.48 -15.11
N GLY A 57 -8.17 -20.30 -14.05
CA GLY A 57 -7.01 -20.99 -13.47
C GLY A 57 -5.95 -20.03 -12.93
N LYS A 58 -6.34 -18.85 -12.44
CA LYS A 58 -5.45 -17.80 -11.92
C LYS A 58 -5.74 -17.51 -10.45
N SER A 59 -4.85 -16.75 -9.81
CA SER A 59 -5.04 -16.34 -8.43
C SER A 59 -6.09 -15.22 -8.31
N PRO A 60 -6.81 -15.11 -7.17
CA PRO A 60 -7.70 -13.97 -6.92
C PRO A 60 -6.97 -12.61 -6.95
N ALA A 61 -5.67 -12.61 -6.60
CA ALA A 61 -4.82 -11.44 -6.72
C ALA A 61 -4.64 -10.99 -8.17
N PHE A 62 -4.44 -11.94 -9.10
CA PHE A 62 -4.36 -11.67 -10.53
C PHE A 62 -5.65 -11.00 -11.05
N ILE A 63 -6.82 -11.52 -10.66
CA ILE A 63 -8.11 -10.91 -11.02
C ILE A 63 -8.20 -9.49 -10.47
N THR A 64 -7.83 -9.29 -9.20
CA THR A 64 -7.87 -7.97 -8.56
C THR A 64 -6.98 -6.97 -9.29
N GLN A 65 -5.78 -7.39 -9.70
CA GLN A 65 -4.86 -6.55 -10.46
C GLN A 65 -5.42 -6.11 -11.81
N HIS A 66 -6.11 -7.00 -12.51
CA HIS A 66 -6.72 -6.70 -13.82
C HIS A 66 -8.01 -5.89 -13.69
N VAL A 67 -8.78 -6.08 -12.61
CA VAL A 67 -9.94 -5.23 -12.31
C VAL A 67 -9.53 -3.78 -12.12
N THR A 68 -8.37 -3.52 -11.51
CA THR A 68 -7.85 -2.16 -11.38
C THR A 68 -7.64 -1.48 -12.73
N LEU A 69 -7.34 -2.23 -13.80
CA LEU A 69 -7.15 -1.68 -15.14
C LEU A 69 -8.46 -1.15 -15.77
N LEU A 70 -9.62 -1.57 -15.27
CA LEU A 70 -10.93 -1.13 -15.75
C LEU A 70 -11.28 0.28 -15.28
N ASP A 71 -10.68 0.74 -14.18
CA ASP A 71 -10.99 2.02 -13.53
C ASP A 71 -9.68 2.72 -13.11
N LEU A 72 -8.89 3.11 -14.11
CA LEU A 72 -7.63 3.81 -13.92
C LEU A 72 -7.83 5.32 -13.83
N PRO A 73 -7.18 6.00 -12.86
CA PRO A 73 -7.10 7.46 -12.85
C PRO A 73 -6.49 8.00 -14.15
N GLU A 74 -6.97 9.16 -14.62
CA GLU A 74 -6.63 9.72 -15.93
C GLU A 74 -5.13 9.76 -16.22
N ALA A 75 -4.29 10.20 -15.27
CA ALA A 75 -2.84 10.24 -15.44
C ALA A 75 -2.20 8.85 -15.61
N ILE A 76 -2.68 7.86 -14.86
CA ILE A 76 -2.19 6.47 -14.94
C ILE A 76 -2.70 5.81 -16.23
N ALA A 77 -3.96 6.07 -16.59
CA ALA A 77 -4.54 5.61 -17.85
C ALA A 77 -3.76 6.17 -19.05
N GLY A 78 -3.39 7.46 -19.01
CA GLY A 78 -2.52 8.08 -20.01
C GLY A 78 -1.17 7.38 -20.14
N ALA A 79 -0.48 7.12 -19.03
CA ALA A 79 0.80 6.41 -19.04
C ALA A 79 0.69 4.95 -19.53
N PHE A 80 -0.41 4.26 -19.22
CA PHE A 80 -0.68 2.89 -19.68
C PHE A 80 -1.12 2.83 -21.16
N ASN A 81 -1.84 3.86 -21.65
CA ASN A 81 -2.21 4.01 -23.07
C ASN A 81 -1.03 4.39 -23.95
N ALA A 82 -0.11 5.21 -23.43
CA ALA A 82 1.11 5.59 -24.12
C ALA A 82 2.20 4.50 -24.11
N ASP A 83 1.88 3.28 -23.64
CA ASP A 83 2.83 2.17 -23.52
C ASP A 83 4.04 2.44 -22.60
N ARG A 84 4.00 3.53 -21.84
CA ARG A 84 5.05 3.94 -20.91
C ARG A 84 5.10 3.05 -19.68
N VAL A 85 3.96 2.44 -19.33
CA VAL A 85 3.85 1.39 -18.31
C VAL A 85 3.13 0.19 -18.90
N ARG A 86 3.78 -0.98 -18.90
CA ARG A 86 3.18 -2.24 -19.34
C ARG A 86 2.95 -3.25 -18.22
N ASP A 87 3.68 -3.11 -17.11
CA ASP A 87 3.59 -4.02 -15.98
C ASP A 87 2.36 -3.69 -15.12
N VAL A 88 1.39 -4.61 -15.11
CA VAL A 88 0.15 -4.49 -14.34
C VAL A 88 0.42 -4.34 -12.83
N THR A 89 1.51 -4.93 -12.34
CA THR A 89 1.93 -4.78 -10.93
C THR A 89 2.28 -3.33 -10.64
N VAL A 90 3.06 -2.71 -11.51
CA VAL A 90 3.47 -1.29 -11.38
C VAL A 90 2.26 -0.38 -11.47
N VAL A 91 1.32 -0.64 -12.38
CA VAL A 91 0.06 0.10 -12.48
C VAL A 91 -0.73 0.02 -11.18
N ASN A 92 -0.85 -1.17 -10.58
CA ASN A 92 -1.57 -1.35 -9.31
C ASN A 92 -0.88 -0.62 -8.14
N GLU A 93 0.45 -0.61 -8.11
CA GLU A 93 1.21 0.15 -7.12
C GLU A 93 1.00 1.66 -7.27
N LEU A 94 1.02 2.17 -8.51
CA LEU A 94 0.73 3.57 -8.82
C LEU A 94 -0.70 3.95 -8.42
N VAL A 95 -1.70 3.11 -8.71
CA VAL A 95 -3.08 3.36 -8.28
C VAL A 95 -3.19 3.37 -6.75
N THR A 96 -2.45 2.49 -6.06
CA THR A 96 -2.41 2.49 -4.60
C THR A 96 -1.77 3.77 -4.05
N ALA A 97 -0.69 4.25 -4.66
CA ALA A 97 -0.07 5.52 -4.33
C ALA A 97 -1.00 6.71 -4.62
N TYR A 98 -1.70 6.68 -5.75
CA TYR A 98 -2.65 7.70 -6.18
C TYR A 98 -3.80 7.89 -5.18
N LYS A 99 -4.33 6.79 -4.64
CA LYS A 99 -5.36 6.82 -3.59
C LYS A 99 -4.90 7.53 -2.31
N LYS A 100 -3.60 7.49 -2.01
CA LYS A 100 -3.03 8.20 -0.85
C LYS A 100 -2.75 9.67 -1.17
N LYS A 101 -2.11 9.94 -2.30
CA LYS A 101 -1.62 11.28 -2.69
C LYS A 101 -1.76 11.49 -4.20
N PRO A 102 -2.95 11.88 -4.69
CA PRO A 102 -3.21 11.96 -6.13
C PRO A 102 -2.37 13.05 -6.82
N GLN A 103 -2.22 14.22 -6.19
CA GLN A 103 -1.48 15.35 -6.77
C GLN A 103 0.01 15.08 -6.98
N GLU A 104 0.65 14.37 -6.05
CA GLU A 104 2.08 14.04 -6.14
C GLU A 104 2.33 13.00 -7.23
N VAL A 105 1.46 12.00 -7.34
CA VAL A 105 1.54 10.99 -8.39
C VAL A 105 1.28 11.61 -9.76
N ASP A 106 0.31 12.54 -9.88
CA ASP A 106 0.09 13.30 -11.11
C ASP A 106 1.31 14.13 -11.51
N ALA A 107 1.92 14.84 -10.55
CA ALA A 107 3.13 15.61 -10.80
C ALA A 107 4.30 14.72 -11.25
N TRP A 108 4.45 13.55 -10.64
CA TRP A 108 5.50 12.59 -10.98
C TRP A 108 5.28 11.95 -12.37
N LEU A 109 4.02 11.68 -12.74
CA LEU A 109 3.69 11.11 -14.06
C LEU A 109 3.76 12.14 -15.20
N LYS A 110 3.61 13.43 -14.91
CA LYS A 110 3.71 14.52 -15.91
C LYS A 110 5.11 14.71 -16.48
N ASP A 111 6.15 14.35 -15.73
CA ASP A 111 7.51 14.32 -16.25
C ASP A 111 7.59 13.20 -17.29
N GLU A 112 7.77 13.52 -18.58
CA GLU A 112 7.81 12.52 -19.66
C GLU A 112 9.14 11.75 -19.72
N GLU A 113 10.23 12.31 -19.20
CA GLU A 113 11.56 11.69 -19.19
C GLU A 113 11.71 10.65 -18.07
N GLN A 114 10.83 10.71 -17.07
CA GLN A 114 10.84 9.79 -15.95
C GLN A 114 10.57 8.34 -16.42
N GLU A 115 11.55 7.44 -16.24
CA GLU A 115 11.32 6.02 -16.48
C GLU A 115 10.41 5.44 -15.38
N ILE A 116 9.37 4.71 -15.78
CA ILE A 116 8.41 4.09 -14.86
C ILE A 116 8.77 2.61 -14.70
N THR A 117 9.65 2.34 -13.74
CA THR A 117 10.10 1.00 -13.35
C THR A 117 9.61 0.64 -11.94
N ARG A 118 9.61 -0.66 -11.60
CA ARG A 118 9.32 -1.13 -10.23
C ARG A 118 10.16 -0.41 -9.17
N GLY A 119 11.45 -0.15 -9.46
CA GLY A 119 12.34 0.58 -8.56
C GLY A 119 11.92 2.04 -8.36
N SER A 120 11.64 2.74 -9.45
CA SER A 120 11.20 4.15 -9.40
C SER A 120 9.87 4.32 -8.65
N VAL A 121 8.91 3.42 -8.86
CA VAL A 121 7.61 3.44 -8.17
C VAL A 121 7.76 3.08 -6.70
N LYS A 122 8.68 2.17 -6.35
CA LYS A 122 9.02 1.89 -4.96
C LYS A 122 9.59 3.13 -4.26
N LEU A 123 10.54 3.83 -4.89
CA LEU A 123 11.10 5.08 -4.36
C LEU A 123 10.03 6.18 -4.23
N LEU A 124 9.14 6.30 -5.22
CA LEU A 124 7.99 7.21 -5.13
C LEU A 124 7.13 6.87 -3.92
N ARG A 125 6.80 5.60 -3.71
CA ARG A 125 5.99 5.17 -2.55
C ARG A 125 6.70 5.44 -1.22
N GLU A 126 7.98 5.14 -1.13
CA GLU A 126 8.79 5.46 0.05
C GLU A 126 8.80 6.97 0.32
N PHE A 127 9.01 7.80 -0.71
CA PHE A 127 8.92 9.26 -0.59
C PHE A 127 7.52 9.75 -0.18
N LEU A 128 6.46 9.15 -0.72
CA LEU A 128 5.09 9.51 -0.36
C LEU A 128 4.73 9.08 1.07
N ASP A 129 5.24 7.94 1.52
CA ASP A 129 5.08 7.43 2.88
C ASP A 129 5.98 8.20 3.87
N ASP A 130 7.18 8.63 3.47
CA ASP A 130 8.07 9.50 4.24
C ASP A 130 7.50 10.91 4.36
N LYS A 131 6.99 11.50 3.29
CA LYS A 131 6.24 12.78 3.33
C LYS A 131 4.90 12.63 4.04
N GLY A 132 4.37 11.40 4.08
CA GLY A 132 3.22 11.03 4.90
C GLY A 132 3.61 11.05 6.37
N ARG A 133 4.81 10.54 6.69
CA ARG A 133 5.49 10.62 7.97
C ARG A 133 6.02 12.02 8.27
N ASP A 134 6.31 12.94 7.36
CA ASP A 134 6.59 14.33 7.72
C ASP A 134 5.30 15.09 8.08
N SER A 135 4.16 14.66 7.53
CA SER A 135 2.83 15.02 8.04
C SER A 135 2.42 14.20 9.28
N HIS A 136 3.15 13.12 9.60
CA HIS A 136 2.92 12.17 10.69
C HIS A 136 4.24 11.81 11.40
N ILE A 137 5.05 12.79 11.83
CA ILE A 137 6.05 12.54 12.88
C ILE A 137 5.32 12.83 14.19
N VAL A 138 4.26 12.07 14.37
CA VAL A 138 4.13 11.20 15.52
C VAL A 138 3.90 9.81 14.92
N ASP A 139 4.75 8.86 15.28
CA ASP A 139 4.66 7.43 14.97
C ASP A 139 5.50 6.91 13.78
N ALA A 140 6.81 6.76 14.01
CA ALA A 140 7.59 5.66 13.45
C ALA A 140 8.94 5.52 14.18
N CYS A 141 8.97 4.73 15.25
CA CYS A 141 10.17 3.97 15.60
C CYS A 141 9.81 2.49 15.57
N SER A 142 9.80 1.94 14.37
CA SER A 142 10.00 0.53 14.02
C SER A 142 10.72 0.66 12.68
N ASP A 143 11.95 0.20 12.48
CA ASP A 143 12.53 -1.04 12.98
C ASP A 143 14.05 -1.04 12.73
N ARG A 144 14.73 -2.00 13.37
CA ARG A 144 16.14 -2.46 13.22
C ARG A 144 17.18 -1.85 14.15
N THR A 145 17.66 -2.68 15.09
CA THR A 145 18.82 -3.58 14.84
C THR A 145 18.93 -4.66 15.91
N ASP A 146 19.20 -5.89 15.47
CA ASP A 146 19.67 -7.03 16.26
C ASP A 146 20.79 -6.70 17.26
N ALA A 147 20.77 -7.31 18.45
CA ALA A 147 21.83 -8.20 18.95
C ALA A 147 21.72 -8.49 20.46
N GLU A 148 21.68 -9.80 20.77
CA GLU A 148 22.30 -10.49 21.92
C GLU A 148 21.93 -10.08 23.37
N ALA A 149 21.25 -10.99 24.10
CA ALA A 149 21.87 -11.73 25.22
C ALA A 149 20.87 -12.56 26.07
N ALA A 150 21.18 -13.86 26.17
CA ALA A 150 21.08 -14.72 27.36
C ALA A 150 19.71 -15.10 27.97
N GLY A 151 19.22 -16.28 27.54
CA GLY A 151 19.16 -17.48 28.40
C GLY A 151 17.97 -17.69 29.37
N LYS A 152 17.11 -18.69 29.08
CA LYS A 152 17.01 -19.98 29.81
C LYS A 152 15.80 -20.84 29.36
N GLN A 153 16.13 -22.02 28.82
CA GLN A 153 15.54 -23.37 28.99
C GLN A 153 14.00 -23.61 28.99
N GLN A 154 13.58 -24.24 27.88
CA GLN A 154 12.84 -25.52 27.72
C GLN A 154 11.45 -25.74 28.35
N GLY A 155 10.46 -25.96 27.47
CA GLY A 155 9.07 -26.40 27.74
C GLY A 155 8.94 -27.90 28.08
N PRO A 156 7.76 -28.55 27.87
CA PRO A 156 7.20 -28.73 26.52
C PRO A 156 5.65 -28.85 26.41
N THR A 157 5.18 -29.24 25.21
CA THR A 157 3.85 -29.71 24.76
C THR A 157 2.87 -28.67 24.20
N ASP A 158 1.91 -29.01 23.35
CA ASP A 158 1.84 -29.68 22.03
C ASP A 158 0.45 -29.26 21.49
N ASP A 159 0.30 -29.24 20.17
CA ASP A 159 -0.95 -29.40 19.43
C ASP A 159 -1.98 -28.26 19.24
N SER A 160 -2.21 -27.97 17.95
CA SER A 160 -3.49 -27.78 17.25
C SER A 160 -4.36 -26.50 17.33
N SER A 161 -4.72 -26.10 16.10
CA SER A 161 -6.02 -25.57 15.62
C SER A 161 -6.21 -24.06 15.39
N GLU A 162 -6.43 -23.77 14.10
CA GLU A 162 -7.54 -23.00 13.52
C GLU A 162 -7.96 -21.63 14.09
N SER A 163 -7.82 -20.64 13.21
CA SER A 163 -8.91 -19.81 12.69
C SER A 163 -9.38 -18.55 13.45
N GLN A 164 -9.53 -17.50 12.62
CA GLN A 164 -10.45 -16.37 12.72
C GLN A 164 -10.25 -15.29 13.79
N GLY A 165 -10.43 -14.03 13.35
CA GLY A 165 -10.81 -12.95 14.24
C GLY A 165 -10.06 -11.64 14.01
N LYS A 166 -10.47 -10.88 13.00
CA LYS A 166 -10.36 -9.41 13.04
C LYS A 166 -11.14 -8.94 14.27
N ALA A 167 -10.43 -8.61 15.35
CA ALA A 167 -10.99 -7.87 16.47
C ALA A 167 -10.31 -6.50 16.51
N ALA A 168 -11.10 -5.45 16.34
CA ALA A 168 -10.67 -4.09 16.60
C ALA A 168 -10.14 -4.02 18.04
N ARG A 169 -8.84 -3.78 18.20
CA ARG A 169 -8.24 -3.51 19.51
C ARG A 169 -8.80 -2.17 20.00
N GLU A 170 -9.57 -2.22 21.08
CA GLU A 170 -9.97 -1.04 21.84
C GLU A 170 -8.70 -0.29 22.34
N PRO A 171 -8.74 1.05 22.46
CA PRO A 171 -7.63 1.83 23.00
C PRO A 171 -7.30 1.37 24.42
N ASP A 172 -6.10 0.85 24.60
CA ASP A 172 -5.52 0.53 25.91
C ASP A 172 -5.34 1.84 26.69
N PRO A 173 -5.99 2.03 27.86
CA PRO A 173 -5.95 3.30 28.60
C PRO A 173 -4.57 3.59 29.25
N ASP A 174 -3.68 2.59 29.29
CA ASP A 174 -2.29 2.73 29.74
C ASP A 174 -1.31 3.10 28.60
N LYS A 175 -1.80 3.23 27.35
CA LYS A 175 -0.96 3.57 26.19
C LYS A 175 -1.28 4.97 25.67
N LEU A 176 -0.40 5.91 26.01
CA LEU A 176 -0.38 7.25 25.44
C LEU A 176 -0.13 7.18 23.93
N LYS A 177 -1.11 7.57 23.13
CA LYS A 177 -1.04 7.50 21.66
C LYS A 177 -0.29 8.68 21.04
N LYS A 178 -0.19 9.81 21.74
CA LYS A 178 0.51 11.03 21.31
C LYS A 178 1.02 11.85 22.50
N ALA A 179 2.13 11.42 23.08
CA ALA A 179 2.71 12.09 24.24
C ALA A 179 3.51 13.34 23.83
N ILE A 180 3.09 14.51 24.28
CA ILE A 180 3.76 15.80 24.13
C ILE A 180 4.46 16.12 25.45
N LEU A 181 5.79 16.34 25.38
CA LEU A 181 6.57 16.82 26.52
C LEU A 181 6.48 18.34 26.60
N GLN A 182 5.74 18.82 27.60
CA GLN A 182 5.70 20.22 27.95
C GLN A 182 6.89 20.54 28.86
N VAL A 183 7.67 21.52 28.44
CA VAL A 183 8.87 21.97 29.11
C VAL A 183 8.81 23.48 29.36
N ARG A 184 9.63 23.98 30.26
CA ARG A 184 9.74 25.41 30.57
C ARG A 184 11.17 25.84 30.34
N HIS A 185 11.34 26.87 29.52
CA HIS A 185 12.62 27.49 29.18
C HIS A 185 12.45 29.00 29.34
N ASP A 186 13.33 29.66 30.09
CA ASP A 186 13.24 31.10 30.41
C ASP A 186 11.88 31.57 30.98
N ASP A 187 11.33 30.82 31.94
CA ASP A 187 9.99 31.03 32.52
C ASP A 187 8.82 30.99 31.52
N ARG A 188 9.06 30.55 30.28
CA ARG A 188 8.03 30.38 29.24
C ARG A 188 7.72 28.90 28.99
N PRO A 189 6.43 28.52 28.87
CA PRO A 189 6.06 27.18 28.47
C PRO A 189 6.42 26.95 26.99
N ALA A 190 7.00 25.79 26.72
CA ALA A 190 7.36 25.31 25.40
C ALA A 190 7.10 23.80 25.29
N ARG A 191 7.13 23.29 24.07
CA ARG A 191 7.01 21.88 23.76
C ARG A 191 8.34 21.39 23.22
N LEU A 192 8.81 20.27 23.75
CA LEU A 192 10.05 19.66 23.28
C LEU A 192 9.80 18.95 21.95
N ILE A 193 10.54 19.35 20.91
CA ILE A 193 10.52 18.70 19.60
C ILE A 193 11.57 17.59 19.59
N LEU A 194 11.10 16.35 19.69
CA LEU A 194 11.96 15.15 19.61
C LEU A 194 12.23 14.69 18.17
N THR A 195 11.64 15.37 17.17
CA THR A 195 11.66 14.98 15.76
C THR A 195 12.77 15.66 14.96
N LYS A 196 13.34 16.74 15.49
CA LYS A 196 14.47 17.45 14.88
C LYS A 196 15.76 16.99 15.53
N ARG A 197 16.74 16.62 14.70
CA ARG A 197 18.09 16.27 15.19
C ARG A 197 18.69 17.48 15.92
N PRO A 198 19.10 17.33 17.19
CA PRO A 198 19.81 18.38 17.88
C PRO A 198 21.23 18.53 17.33
N PRO A 199 21.79 19.75 17.35
CA PRO A 199 23.12 20.03 16.81
C PRO A 199 24.26 19.50 17.67
N ALA A 200 24.03 19.33 18.98
CA ALA A 200 24.99 18.75 19.91
C ALA A 200 24.29 17.98 21.03
N GLU A 201 25.00 17.04 21.66
CA GLU A 201 24.51 16.34 22.85
C GLU A 201 24.24 17.35 23.96
N GLY A 202 23.02 17.29 24.52
CA GLY A 202 22.56 18.26 25.52
C GLY A 202 21.73 19.42 24.94
N PHE A 203 21.56 19.52 23.63
CA PHE A 203 20.64 20.49 23.00
C PHE A 203 19.37 19.80 22.53
N ALA A 204 18.28 20.55 22.46
CA ALA A 204 17.04 20.11 21.86
C ALA A 204 16.28 21.27 21.24
N TRP A 205 15.41 20.95 20.29
CA TRP A 205 14.52 21.92 19.67
C TRP A 205 13.29 22.11 20.55
N LEU A 206 12.96 23.35 20.84
CA LEU A 206 11.77 23.76 21.58
C LEU A 206 10.83 24.52 20.66
N LYS A 207 9.53 24.30 20.84
CA LYS A 207 8.48 25.09 20.20
C LYS A 207 7.68 25.82 21.27
N TYR A 208 7.75 27.14 21.27
CA TYR A 208 6.91 27.96 22.14
C TYR A 208 5.46 27.97 21.64
N ASP A 209 4.53 28.39 22.50
CA ASP A 209 3.11 28.50 22.16
C ASP A 209 2.83 29.57 21.08
N ASP A 210 3.76 30.49 20.85
CA ASP A 210 3.73 31.47 19.76
C ASP A 210 4.11 30.86 18.39
N GLY A 211 4.45 29.56 18.35
CA GLY A 211 4.83 28.82 17.16
C GLY A 211 6.30 28.97 16.78
N HIS A 212 7.08 29.78 17.49
CA HIS A 212 8.51 29.92 17.25
C HIS A 212 9.29 28.70 17.75
N GLU A 213 10.18 28.22 16.89
CA GLU A 213 11.04 27.08 17.18
C GLU A 213 12.45 27.60 17.47
N ILE A 214 12.97 27.27 18.65
CA ILE A 214 14.31 27.67 19.08
C ILE A 214 15.12 26.42 19.47
N GLU A 215 16.42 26.52 19.31
CA GLU A 215 17.36 25.57 19.92
C GLU A 215 17.64 25.99 21.37
N ALA A 216 17.53 25.06 22.30
CA ALA A 216 17.82 25.31 23.70
C ALA A 216 18.67 24.19 24.30
N ASN A 217 19.47 24.56 25.30
CA ASN A 217 20.23 23.61 26.10
C ASN A 217 19.29 22.92 27.09
N LEU A 218 19.24 21.59 27.07
CA LEU A 218 18.43 20.78 27.99
C LEU A 218 18.79 20.99 29.46
N ALA A 219 19.99 21.46 29.78
CA ALA A 219 20.38 21.82 31.15
C ALA A 219 19.59 23.03 31.71
N GLU A 220 19.08 23.89 30.83
CA GLU A 220 18.33 25.11 31.18
C GLU A 220 16.81 24.88 31.02
N VAL A 221 16.41 23.67 30.62
CA VAL A 221 15.02 23.31 30.36
C VAL A 221 14.46 22.50 31.53
N GLN A 222 13.35 22.95 32.10
CA GLN A 222 12.63 22.21 33.14
C GLN A 222 11.47 21.41 32.52
N LEU A 223 11.44 20.10 32.72
CA LEU A 223 10.30 19.26 32.33
C LEU A 223 9.10 19.55 33.25
N VAL A 224 7.95 19.90 32.68
CA VAL A 224 6.76 20.31 33.43
C VAL A 224 5.71 19.21 33.43
N ALA A 225 5.34 18.70 32.25
CA ALA A 225 4.27 17.72 32.13
C ALA A 225 4.42 16.86 30.88
N LEU A 226 3.92 15.63 30.96
CA LEU A 226 3.70 14.76 29.81
C LEU A 226 2.19 14.77 29.54
N VAL A 227 1.79 15.28 28.38
CA VAL A 227 0.39 15.49 28.01
C VAL A 227 0.06 14.66 26.79
N GLU A 228 -1.13 14.05 26.74
CA GLU A 228 -1.63 13.36 25.55
C GLU A 228 -2.42 14.33 24.64
N SER A 229 -2.26 14.23 23.31
CA SER A 229 -3.00 15.04 22.33
C SER A 229 -4.05 14.26 21.54
#